data_AF-A0A0M8WUH4-F1
#
_entry.id   AF-A0A0M8WUH4-F1
#
_cell.length_a   1.000
_cell.length_b   1.000
_cell.length_c   1.000
_cell.angle_alpha   90.00
_cell.angle_beta   90.00
_cell.angle_gamma   90.00
#
_symmetry.space_group_name_H-M   'P 1'
#
loop_
_entity.id
_entity.type
_entity.pdbx_description
1 polymer ?
#
loop_
_entity_poly.entity_id
_entity_poly.type
_entity_poly.pdbx_seq_one_letter_code
_entity_poly.pdbx_strand_id
1 'polypeptide(L)' 'MSEESMQDAAAAARHARYGRLPERIRFEDMTEAAEASPGAVRGAHDPEGSWKYYSCLALDLGL' A
#
# COMPACT_ATOMS: atom_id res chain seq x y z
N MET A 1 -29.03 -9.64 12.79
CA MET A 1 -28.27 -9.77 11.53
C MET A 1 -26.92 -10.33 11.91
N SER A 2 -26.60 -11.53 11.45
CA SER A 2 -25.41 -12.27 11.87
C SER A 2 -24.15 -11.71 11.22
N GLU A 3 -23.01 -11.77 11.91
CA GLU A 3 -21.72 -11.23 11.46
C GLU A 3 -21.28 -11.78 10.09
N GLU A 4 -21.64 -13.04 9.80
CA GLU A 4 -21.43 -13.70 8.50
C GLU A 4 -22.10 -12.95 7.34
N SER A 5 -23.31 -12.40 7.55
CA SER A 5 -24.03 -11.61 6.54
C SER A 5 -23.39 -10.23 6.33
N MET A 6 -22.66 -9.72 7.32
CA MET A 6 -21.96 -8.44 7.24
C MET A 6 -20.62 -8.59 6.52
N GLN A 7 -19.93 -9.72 6.72
CA GLN A 7 -18.70 -10.08 6.00
C GLN A 7 -18.97 -10.28 4.50
N ASP A 8 -20.09 -10.90 4.14
CA ASP A 8 -20.49 -11.09 2.74
C ASP A 8 -20.75 -9.74 2.04
N ALA A 9 -21.45 -8.81 2.71
CA ALA A 9 -21.68 -7.46 2.18
C ALA A 9 -20.37 -6.67 1.97
N ALA A 10 -19.42 -6.78 2.90
CA ALA A 10 -18.11 -6.15 2.77
C ALA A 10 -17.26 -6.77 1.65
N ALA A 11 -17.36 -8.09 1.44
CA ALA A 11 -16.73 -8.78 0.32
C ALA A 11 -17.34 -8.34 -1.02
N ALA A 12 -18.67 -8.26 -1.11
CA ALA A 12 -19.38 -7.78 -2.30
C ALA A 12 -18.98 -6.34 -2.67
N ALA A 13 -18.90 -5.44 -1.68
CA ALA A 13 -18.45 -4.06 -1.91
C ALA A 13 -17.01 -3.99 -2.44
N ARG A 14 -16.11 -4.83 -1.93
CA ARG A 14 -14.72 -4.93 -2.46
C ARG A 14 -14.70 -5.45 -3.89
N HIS A 15 -15.48 -6.49 -4.21
CA HIS A 15 -15.57 -7.01 -5.57
C HIS A 15 -16.16 -6.02 -6.56
N ALA A 16 -17.15 -5.22 -6.15
CA ALA A 16 -17.69 -4.14 -6.98
C ALA A 16 -16.64 -3.05 -7.25
N ARG A 17 -15.79 -2.72 -6.26
CA ARG A 17 -14.77 -1.68 -6.37
C ARG A 17 -13.51 -2.13 -7.14
N TYR A 18 -13.08 -3.37 -6.94
CA TYR A 18 -11.77 -3.87 -7.38
C TYR A 18 -11.86 -5.03 -8.37
N GLY A 19 -13.05 -5.55 -8.64
CA GLY A 19 -13.25 -6.75 -9.47
C GLY A 19 -12.93 -8.05 -8.73
N ARG A 20 -12.70 -9.11 -9.51
CA ARG A 20 -12.26 -10.41 -8.98
C ARG A 20 -10.74 -10.52 -9.03
N LEU A 21 -10.19 -11.30 -8.11
CA LEU A 21 -8.78 -11.68 -8.16
C LEU A 21 -8.52 -12.46 -9.46
N PRO A 22 -7.41 -12.22 -10.16
CA PRO A 22 -6.98 -13.05 -11.27
C PRO A 22 -6.80 -14.52 -10.85
N GLU A 23 -6.74 -15.41 -11.82
CA GLU A 23 -6.36 -16.80 -11.57
C GLU A 23 -4.95 -16.85 -10.96
N ARG A 24 -4.74 -17.84 -10.09
CA ARG A 24 -3.46 -18.03 -9.43
C ARG A 24 -2.42 -18.44 -10.48
N ILE A 25 -1.28 -17.74 -10.46
CA ILE A 25 -0.12 -18.06 -11.29
C ILE A 25 0.37 -19.47 -10.93
N ARG A 26 0.70 -20.27 -11.95
CA ARG A 26 1.23 -21.61 -11.71
C ARG A 26 2.60 -21.51 -11.07
N PHE A 27 2.95 -22.49 -10.24
CA PHE A 27 4.20 -22.43 -9.49
C PHE A 27 5.41 -22.43 -10.43
N GLU A 28 5.33 -23.16 -11.54
CA GLU A 28 6.35 -23.18 -12.59
C GLU A 28 6.55 -21.84 -13.31
N ASP A 29 5.55 -20.95 -13.25
CA ASP A 29 5.59 -19.60 -13.85
C ASP A 29 6.01 -18.53 -12.83
N MET A 30 6.20 -18.89 -11.56
CA MET A 30 6.65 -17.97 -10.51
C MET A 30 8.18 -17.86 -10.50
N THR A 31 8.71 -16.65 -10.33
CA THR A 31 10.14 -16.42 -10.08
C THR A 31 10.42 -16.31 -8.59
N GLU A 32 11.56 -16.82 -8.13
CA GLU A 32 12.01 -16.60 -6.75
C GLU A 32 12.19 -15.11 -6.45
N ALA A 33 11.88 -14.71 -5.22
CA ALA A 33 12.14 -13.35 -4.76
C ALA A 33 13.65 -13.11 -4.72
N ALA A 34 14.11 -12.06 -5.40
CA ALA A 34 15.50 -11.62 -5.35
C ALA A 34 15.61 -10.34 -4.50
N GLU A 35 16.75 -10.19 -3.82
CA GLU A 35 17.11 -8.91 -3.19
C GLU A 35 17.05 -7.80 -4.24
N ALA A 36 16.32 -6.73 -3.93
CA ALA A 36 16.33 -5.56 -4.78
C ALA A 36 17.76 -5.02 -4.81
N SER A 37 18.33 -4.85 -6.01
CA SER A 37 19.57 -4.09 -6.14
C SER A 37 19.35 -2.72 -5.51
N PRO A 38 20.31 -2.19 -4.71
CA PRO A 38 20.22 -0.83 -4.22
C PRO A 38 20.08 0.08 -5.44
N GLY A 39 18.85 0.57 -5.68
CA GLY A 39 18.62 1.57 -6.71
C GLY A 39 19.53 2.75 -6.43
N ALA A 40 19.99 3.45 -7.47
CA ALA A 40 20.64 4.73 -7.29
C ALA A 40 19.80 5.53 -6.28
N VAL A 41 20.45 6.05 -5.25
CA VAL A 41 19.87 6.68 -4.05
C VAL A 41 19.17 8.00 -4.43
N ARG A 42 18.20 7.97 -5.35
CA ARG A 42 17.27 9.05 -5.63
C ARG A 42 16.13 8.89 -4.63
N GLY A 43 16.32 9.52 -3.47
CA GLY A 43 15.34 9.50 -2.39
C GLY A 43 15.76 8.69 -1.17
N ALA A 44 17.06 8.63 -0.82
CA ALA A 44 17.39 8.30 0.58
C ALA A 44 16.57 9.22 1.47
N HIS A 45 15.77 8.61 2.34
CA HIS A 45 15.01 9.35 3.33
C HIS A 45 16.00 10.03 4.26
N ASP A 46 16.12 11.35 4.11
CA ASP A 46 16.87 12.21 5.00
C ASP A 46 15.89 12.74 6.05
N PRO A 47 15.83 12.16 7.25
CA PRO A 47 14.90 12.60 8.29
C PRO A 47 15.17 14.04 8.73
N GLU A 48 16.44 14.50 8.69
CA GLU A 48 16.82 15.87 9.02
C GLU A 48 16.42 16.84 7.91
N GLY A 49 16.59 16.45 6.64
CA GLY A 49 16.16 17.22 5.46
C GLY A 49 14.65 17.23 5.22
N SER A 50 13.92 16.27 5.77
CA SER A 50 12.46 16.13 5.62
C SER A 50 11.68 17.25 6.31
N TRP A 51 12.27 17.91 7.32
CA TRP A 51 11.63 19.02 8.04
C TRP A 51 11.29 20.22 7.16
N LYS A 52 11.99 20.37 6.03
CA LYS A 52 11.78 21.46 5.07
C LYS A 52 10.43 21.38 4.34
N TYR A 53 9.73 20.25 4.41
CA TYR A 53 8.45 20.02 3.71
C TYR A 53 7.23 20.08 4.64
N TYR A 54 7.42 20.26 5.95
CA TYR A 54 6.34 20.27 6.94
C TYR A 54 5.76 21.67 7.21
N SER A 55 5.97 22.66 6.33
CA SER A 55 5.45 24.01 6.54
C SER A 55 3.92 24.05 6.74
N CYS A 56 3.17 23.23 6.00
CA CYS A 56 1.72 23.14 6.19
C CYS A 56 1.37 22.50 7.56
N LEU A 57 2.10 21.46 7.96
CA LEU A 57 1.90 20.79 9.25
C LEU A 57 2.23 21.72 10.43
N ALA A 58 3.26 22.56 10.31
CA ALA A 58 3.58 23.57 11.33
C ALA A 58 2.47 24.61 11.48
N LEU A 59 1.91 25.09 10.36
CA LEU A 59 0.75 25.97 10.33
C LEU A 59 -0.49 25.32 10.98
N ASP A 60 -0.77 24.05 10.67
CA ASP A 60 -1.89 23.30 11.24
C ASP A 60 -1.75 23.09 12.76
N LEU A 61 -0.52 23.04 13.28
CA LEU A 61 -0.22 22.90 14.70
C LEU A 61 -0.02 24.23 15.44
N GLY A 62 0.02 25.36 14.73
CA GLY A 62 0.17 26.70 15.30
C GLY A 62 1.57 27.02 15.84
N LEU A 63 2.62 26.40 15.27
CA LEU A 63 4.03 26.64 15.60
C LEU A 63 4.67 27.75 14.76
#